data_AF-A0A5K1GX21-F1
#
_entry.id   AF-A0A5K1GX21-F1
#
_cell.length_a   1.000
_cell.length_b   1.000
_cell.length_c   1.000
_cell.angle_alpha   90.00
_cell.angle_beta   90.00
_cell.angle_gamma   90.00
#
_symmetry.space_group_name_H-M   'P 1'
#
loop_
_entity.id
_entity.type
_entity.pdbx_description
1 polymer ?
#
loop_
_entity_poly.entity_id
_entity_poly.type
_entity_poly.pdbx_seq_one_letter_code
_entity_poly.pdbx_strand_id
1 'polypeptide(L)'
;IVREKRLDGIVMFCDDSNMHSLELFDEVQSVKWVGALSVGILAHSGRLEGANGGEISGENLDGVGNKEEEQTAPLPVQGPACNSSGQLVGWHTFNSLPYMHKSAALIDDGATVLPRKLEWAGFVLNSRLVWKNGDLEVGTKPEWVKDLDEINENGDVWENPLSLLKDATFVEPLGKCGRKVMIWWLRVEARADSKFPRG
;
A
#
# COMPACT_ATOMS: atom_id res chain seq x y z
N ILE A 1 -10.63 23.05 -2.34
CA ILE A 1 -9.62 23.93 -1.67
C ILE A 1 -8.20 23.77 -2.24
N VAL A 2 -7.44 22.69 -1.98
CA VAL A 2 -6.03 22.56 -2.44
C VAL A 2 -5.89 22.78 -3.94
N ARG A 3 -6.74 22.08 -4.71
CA ARG A 3 -6.82 22.14 -6.17
C ARG A 3 -7.23 23.50 -6.74
N GLU A 4 -8.16 24.18 -6.07
CA GLU A 4 -8.74 25.45 -6.52
C GLU A 4 -7.87 26.66 -6.15
N LYS A 5 -7.26 26.61 -4.96
CA LYS A 5 -6.39 27.66 -4.44
C LYS A 5 -4.90 27.46 -4.76
N ARG A 6 -4.56 26.41 -5.51
CA ARG A 6 -3.19 26.05 -5.91
C ARG A 6 -2.22 26.05 -4.72
N LEU A 7 -2.62 25.37 -3.65
CA LEU A 7 -1.78 25.31 -2.44
C LEU A 7 -0.59 24.39 -2.70
N ASP A 8 0.62 24.89 -2.44
CA ASP A 8 1.84 24.08 -2.44
C ASP A 8 1.82 23.11 -1.25
N GLY A 9 2.26 21.87 -1.51
CA GLY A 9 2.31 20.83 -0.49
C GLY A 9 2.38 19.43 -1.09
N ILE A 10 2.10 18.45 -0.23
CA ILE A 10 2.11 17.03 -0.55
C ILE A 10 0.71 16.45 -0.35
N VAL A 11 0.30 15.57 -1.25
CA VAL A 11 -0.97 14.84 -1.20
C VAL A 11 -0.66 13.36 -1.02
N MET A 12 -1.28 12.74 -0.02
CA MET A 12 -1.16 11.31 0.27
C MET A 12 -2.56 10.74 0.53
N PHE A 13 -2.77 9.49 0.11
CA PHE A 13 -4.02 8.75 0.35
C PHE A 13 -3.82 7.81 1.54
N CYS A 14 -4.35 8.19 2.69
CA CYS A 14 -4.20 7.43 3.93
C CYS A 14 -5.53 6.79 4.33
N ASP A 15 -5.65 5.46 4.19
CA ASP A 15 -6.75 4.73 4.79
C ASP A 15 -6.67 4.84 6.32
N ASP A 16 -7.82 4.93 6.97
CA ASP A 16 -7.98 5.05 8.43
C ASP A 16 -7.42 3.85 9.22
N SER A 17 -7.32 2.69 8.56
CA SER A 17 -6.83 1.44 9.12
C SER A 17 -5.32 1.26 8.96
N ASN A 18 -4.66 2.02 8.08
CA ASN A 18 -3.23 1.89 7.84
C ASN A 18 -2.40 2.49 8.99
N MET A 19 -1.30 1.82 9.31
CA MET A 19 -0.33 2.32 10.30
C MET A 19 0.84 3.00 9.59
N HIS A 20 1.15 4.23 10.03
CA HIS A 20 2.16 5.09 9.42
C HIS A 20 3.24 5.42 10.43
N SER A 21 4.51 5.20 10.07
CA SER A 21 5.63 5.64 10.90
C SER A 21 5.79 7.17 10.84
N LEU A 22 6.31 7.80 11.90
CA LEU A 22 6.52 9.25 11.89
C LEU A 22 7.54 9.70 10.84
N GLU A 23 8.58 8.91 10.61
CA GLU A 23 9.63 9.19 9.62
C GLU A 23 9.11 9.27 8.18
N LEU A 24 7.98 8.62 7.91
CA LEU A 24 7.28 8.77 6.63
C LEU A 24 7.06 10.24 6.29
N PHE A 25 6.60 11.02 7.27
CA PHE A 25 6.22 12.42 7.05
C PHE A 25 7.43 13.32 6.81
N ASP A 26 8.61 12.93 7.25
CA ASP A 26 9.86 13.63 6.93
C ASP A 26 10.35 13.25 5.53
N GLU A 27 10.31 11.95 5.18
CA GLU A 27 10.75 11.45 3.87
C GLU A 27 9.96 12.06 2.71
N VAL A 28 8.63 12.09 2.84
CA VAL A 28 7.72 12.52 1.76
C VAL A 28 7.80 14.01 1.42
N GLN A 29 8.33 14.83 2.32
CA GLN A 29 8.52 16.26 2.06
C GLN A 29 9.56 16.53 0.96
N SER A 30 10.42 15.55 0.67
CA SER A 30 11.46 15.68 -0.37
C SER A 30 10.97 15.41 -1.79
N VAL A 31 9.73 14.93 -1.97
CA VAL A 31 9.16 14.54 -3.26
C VAL A 31 9.02 15.75 -4.20
N LYS A 32 9.56 15.61 -5.41
CA LYS A 32 9.45 16.64 -6.45
C LYS A 32 8.18 16.47 -7.26
N TRP A 33 7.83 15.23 -7.59
CA TRP A 33 6.70 14.91 -8.46
C TRP A 33 5.82 13.82 -7.86
N VAL A 34 6.29 12.58 -7.91
CA VAL A 34 5.55 11.41 -7.43
C VAL A 34 6.49 10.54 -6.61
N GLY A 35 6.24 10.40 -5.31
CA GLY A 35 6.95 9.49 -4.45
C GLY A 35 6.30 8.10 -4.44
N ALA A 36 7.12 7.05 -4.48
CA ALA A 36 6.69 5.67 -4.28
C ALA A 36 7.38 5.05 -3.05
N LEU A 37 6.59 4.45 -2.18
CA LEU A 37 6.98 3.87 -0.91
C LEU A 37 6.68 2.37 -0.89
N SER A 38 7.37 1.64 -0.03
CA SER A 38 7.01 0.27 0.26
C SER A 38 5.94 0.16 1.33
N VAL A 39 4.93 -0.66 1.04
CA VAL A 39 3.79 -0.95 1.90
C VAL A 39 3.90 -2.40 2.34
N GLY A 40 4.05 -2.61 3.64
CA GLY A 40 3.99 -3.94 4.24
C GLY A 40 2.53 -4.37 4.39
N ILE A 41 2.21 -5.59 3.97
CA ILE A 41 0.83 -6.09 4.02
C ILE A 41 0.70 -7.07 5.18
N LEU A 42 -0.18 -6.73 6.12
CA LEU A 42 -0.50 -7.57 7.27
C LEU A 42 -1.80 -8.32 6.99
N ALA A 43 -1.73 -9.26 6.04
CA ALA A 43 -2.80 -10.20 5.79
C ALA A 43 -2.81 -11.25 6.90
N HIS A 44 -3.90 -11.34 7.66
CA HIS A 44 -4.06 -12.42 8.64
C HIS A 44 -4.16 -13.73 7.86
N SER A 45 -3.07 -14.50 7.80
CA SER A 45 -3.23 -15.93 7.58
C SER A 45 -3.95 -16.43 8.82
N GLY A 46 -5.22 -16.81 8.71
CA GLY A 46 -5.96 -17.47 9.79
C GLY A 46 -5.01 -18.39 10.54
N ARG A 47 -4.94 -18.18 11.86
CA ARG A 47 -4.18 -18.97 12.85
C ARG A 47 -4.01 -20.40 12.30
N LEU A 48 -2.77 -20.88 12.24
CA LEU A 48 -2.51 -22.31 12.07
C LEU A 48 -3.36 -23.05 13.11
N GLU A 49 -4.52 -23.55 12.71
CA GLU A 49 -5.28 -24.52 13.50
C GLU A 49 -4.40 -25.76 13.54
N GLY A 50 -3.64 -25.86 14.63
CA GLY A 50 -2.57 -26.83 14.82
C GLY A 50 -1.48 -26.34 15.77
N ALA A 51 -1.25 -25.02 15.87
CA ALA A 51 -0.42 -24.46 16.92
C ALA A 51 -1.28 -24.28 18.18
N ASN A 52 -1.24 -25.29 19.06
CA ASN A 52 -1.71 -25.19 20.43
C ASN A 52 -1.33 -23.83 21.00
N GLY A 53 -2.33 -23.13 21.54
CA GLY A 53 -2.10 -21.89 22.26
C GLY A 53 -1.23 -22.19 23.48
N GLY A 54 0.08 -22.04 23.32
CA GLY A 54 1.02 -21.91 24.42
C GLY A 54 0.98 -20.46 24.87
N GLU A 55 0.24 -20.21 25.95
CA GLU A 55 0.55 -19.11 26.84
C GLU A 55 2.06 -19.16 27.13
N ILE A 56 2.75 -18.03 26.94
CA ILE A 56 4.15 -17.91 27.34
C ILE A 56 4.15 -17.78 28.87
N SER A 57 3.99 -18.89 29.58
CA SER A 57 4.44 -19.04 30.96
C SER A 57 5.80 -19.71 30.92
N GLY A 58 6.82 -18.98 31.40
CA GLY A 58 8.19 -19.44 31.37
C GLY A 58 8.42 -20.53 32.40
N GLU A 59 8.80 -21.74 31.96
CA GLU A 59 9.62 -22.69 32.74
C GLU A 59 10.04 -23.93 31.91
N ASN A 60 11.33 -23.94 31.51
CA ASN A 60 12.29 -25.05 31.52
C ASN A 60 11.87 -26.53 31.27
N LEU A 61 12.49 -27.15 30.25
CA LEU A 61 13.31 -28.41 30.25
C LEU A 61 13.03 -29.42 29.11
N ASP A 62 14.10 -29.68 28.34
CA ASP A 62 14.54 -30.90 27.67
C ASP A 62 13.55 -31.79 26.88
N GLY A 63 13.77 -31.83 25.55
CA GLY A 63 13.21 -32.87 24.69
C GLY A 63 13.68 -32.72 23.23
N VAL A 64 14.60 -33.59 22.82
CA VAL A 64 15.08 -33.72 21.44
C VAL A 64 13.91 -34.05 20.51
N GLY A 65 13.62 -33.16 19.55
CA GLY A 65 12.63 -33.35 18.50
C GLY A 65 12.95 -32.44 17.31
N ASN A 66 12.93 -33.02 16.12
CA ASN A 66 13.44 -32.43 14.86
C ASN A 66 13.02 -30.98 14.65
N LYS A 67 14.02 -30.09 14.50
CA LYS A 67 13.83 -28.73 13.98
C LYS A 67 13.51 -28.82 12.49
N GLU A 68 12.24 -29.03 12.15
CA GLU A 68 11.74 -28.50 10.89
C GLU A 68 11.80 -26.97 11.05
N GLU A 69 12.73 -26.34 10.34
CA GLU A 69 12.82 -24.90 10.25
C GLU A 69 11.45 -24.39 9.80
N GLU A 70 10.70 -23.83 10.74
CA GLU A 70 9.53 -23.02 10.46
C GLU A 70 10.06 -21.80 9.69
N GLN A 71 10.16 -21.96 8.37
CA GLN A 71 10.49 -20.87 7.46
C GLN A 71 9.37 -19.87 7.61
N THR A 72 9.59 -18.87 8.46
CA THR A 72 8.75 -17.69 8.58
C THR A 72 8.69 -17.09 7.19
N ALA A 73 7.59 -17.38 6.48
CA ALA A 73 7.40 -16.86 5.14
C ALA A 73 7.56 -15.33 5.24
N PRO A 74 8.45 -14.71 4.45
CA PRO A 74 8.72 -13.29 4.57
C PRO A 74 7.42 -12.50 4.41
N LEU A 75 7.22 -11.52 5.28
CA LEU A 75 6.02 -10.67 5.23
C LEU A 75 5.91 -10.05 3.83
N PRO A 76 4.72 -10.10 3.21
CA PRO A 76 4.53 -9.58 1.86
C PRO A 76 4.69 -8.06 1.85
N VAL A 77 5.49 -7.56 0.91
CA VAL A 77 5.73 -6.12 0.70
C VAL A 77 5.42 -5.77 -0.74
N GLN A 78 4.66 -4.70 -0.95
CA GLN A 78 4.52 -4.03 -2.23
C GLN A 78 5.40 -2.79 -2.28
N GLY A 79 5.85 -2.38 -3.46
CA GLY A 79 6.58 -1.11 -3.59
C GLY A 79 7.52 -1.04 -4.80
N PRO A 80 8.37 0.00 -4.87
CA PRO A 80 9.33 0.16 -5.96
C PRO A 80 10.43 -0.91 -5.92
N ALA A 81 10.84 -1.40 -7.08
CA ALA A 81 12.02 -2.23 -7.27
C ALA A 81 13.09 -1.44 -8.00
N CYS A 82 14.30 -1.36 -7.43
CA CYS A 82 15.42 -0.61 -8.02
C CYS A 82 16.60 -1.49 -8.39
N ASN A 83 17.38 -0.98 -9.35
CA ASN A 83 18.71 -1.50 -9.64
C ASN A 83 19.74 -1.08 -8.56
N SER A 84 21.00 -1.46 -8.75
CA SER A 84 22.10 -1.16 -7.82
C SER A 84 22.43 0.33 -7.70
N SER A 85 22.06 1.17 -8.68
CA SER A 85 22.21 2.63 -8.60
C SER A 85 21.04 3.32 -7.89
N GLY A 86 20.03 2.55 -7.44
CA GLY A 86 18.85 3.10 -6.77
C GLY A 86 17.81 3.70 -7.72
N GLN A 87 17.92 3.45 -9.02
CA GLN A 87 16.93 3.87 -10.00
C GLN A 87 15.80 2.86 -10.09
N LEU A 88 14.56 3.36 -10.17
CA LEU A 88 13.36 2.54 -10.35
C LEU A 88 13.45 1.75 -11.66
N VAL A 89 13.31 0.43 -11.57
CA VAL A 89 13.29 -0.49 -12.73
C VAL A 89 12.06 -1.39 -12.77
N GLY A 90 11.23 -1.38 -11.71
CA GLY A 90 10.02 -2.17 -11.66
C GLY A 90 9.29 -2.03 -10.34
N TRP A 91 8.41 -3.00 -10.05
CA TRP A 91 7.52 -3.00 -8.91
C TRP A 91 7.48 -4.37 -8.23
N HIS A 92 7.58 -4.38 -6.91
CA HIS A 92 7.18 -5.52 -6.09
C HIS A 92 5.65 -5.47 -5.92
N THR A 93 4.99 -6.53 -6.34
CA THR A 93 3.53 -6.67 -6.25
C THR A 93 3.14 -7.76 -5.27
N PHE A 94 1.94 -7.67 -4.73
CA PHE A 94 1.42 -8.65 -3.78
C PHE A 94 0.92 -9.89 -4.53
N ASN A 95 1.41 -11.06 -4.13
CA ASN A 95 0.85 -12.33 -4.57
C ASN A 95 -0.27 -12.73 -3.60
N SER A 96 -1.52 -12.64 -4.05
CA SER A 96 -2.70 -12.98 -3.25
C SER A 96 -2.97 -14.49 -3.17
N LEU A 97 -2.40 -15.30 -4.06
CA LEU A 97 -2.66 -16.75 -4.13
C LEU A 97 -2.49 -17.49 -2.78
N PRO A 98 -1.46 -17.22 -1.96
CA PRO A 98 -1.28 -17.89 -0.67
C PRO A 98 -2.35 -17.54 0.38
N TYR A 99 -3.12 -16.48 0.15
CA TYR A 99 -4.04 -15.89 1.13
C TYR A 99 -5.51 -16.02 0.73
N MET A 100 -5.84 -16.41 -0.51
CA MET A 100 -7.23 -16.43 -1.03
C MET A 100 -8.21 -17.25 -0.19
N HIS A 101 -7.77 -18.34 0.43
CA HIS A 101 -8.61 -19.20 1.28
C HIS A 101 -8.60 -18.80 2.77
N LYS A 102 -7.85 -17.75 3.13
CA LYS A 102 -7.62 -17.33 4.52
C LYS A 102 -8.06 -15.89 4.82
N SER A 103 -8.50 -15.15 3.81
CA SER A 103 -9.03 -13.79 3.93
C SER A 103 -10.54 -13.77 4.10
N ALA A 104 -11.10 -12.80 4.82
CA ALA A 104 -12.54 -12.59 4.83
C ALA A 104 -13.05 -12.32 3.40
N ALA A 105 -14.26 -12.81 3.13
CA ALA A 105 -15.00 -12.47 1.93
C ALA A 105 -15.86 -11.23 2.22
N LEU A 106 -15.94 -10.30 1.26
CA LEU A 106 -16.96 -9.25 1.30
C LEU A 106 -18.34 -9.91 1.36
N ILE A 107 -19.17 -9.52 2.34
CA ILE A 107 -20.57 -9.94 2.39
C ILE A 107 -21.22 -9.45 1.10
N ASP A 108 -21.72 -10.38 0.28
CA ASP A 108 -22.49 -10.21 -0.96
C ASP A 108 -21.77 -10.48 -2.31
N ASP A 109 -20.43 -10.42 -2.41
CA ASP A 109 -19.77 -10.48 -3.75
C ASP A 109 -18.62 -11.50 -3.90
N GLY A 110 -18.32 -12.29 -2.85
CA GLY A 110 -17.26 -13.33 -2.91
C GLY A 110 -15.84 -12.79 -3.16
N ALA A 111 -15.68 -11.47 -3.26
CA ALA A 111 -14.42 -10.79 -3.42
C ALA A 111 -13.59 -10.88 -2.13
N THR A 112 -12.37 -11.41 -2.24
CA THR A 112 -11.37 -11.38 -1.16
C THR A 112 -10.93 -9.94 -0.90
N VAL A 113 -10.80 -9.54 0.37
CA VAL A 113 -10.43 -8.18 0.81
C VAL A 113 -8.92 -7.88 0.64
N LEU A 114 -8.18 -8.76 -0.05
CA LEU A 114 -6.75 -8.63 -0.28
C LEU A 114 -6.39 -7.55 -1.32
N PRO A 115 -5.22 -6.90 -1.20
CA PRO A 115 -4.67 -6.03 -2.24
C PRO A 115 -4.61 -6.75 -3.57
N ARG A 116 -5.26 -6.21 -4.61
CA ARG A 116 -5.22 -6.80 -5.96
C ARG A 116 -4.16 -6.17 -6.85
N LYS A 117 -3.81 -4.92 -6.56
CA LYS A 117 -2.84 -4.10 -7.30
C LYS A 117 -2.00 -3.30 -6.30
N LEU A 118 -1.20 -2.36 -6.80
CA LEU A 118 -0.45 -1.43 -5.96
C LEU A 118 -1.40 -0.57 -5.13
N GLU A 119 -1.19 -0.56 -3.82
CA GLU A 119 -1.99 0.23 -2.89
C GLU A 119 -1.74 1.74 -3.04
N TRP A 120 -2.81 2.53 -3.00
CA TRP A 120 -2.76 4.00 -3.08
C TRP A 120 -1.94 4.63 -1.96
N ALA A 121 -1.94 4.03 -0.77
CA ALA A 121 -1.14 4.47 0.36
C ALA A 121 0.37 4.40 0.10
N GLY A 122 0.81 3.58 -0.86
CA GLY A 122 2.22 3.51 -1.28
C GLY A 122 2.68 4.71 -2.12
N PHE A 123 1.79 5.66 -2.45
CA PHE A 123 2.10 6.74 -3.36
C PHE A 123 1.80 8.11 -2.77
N VAL A 124 2.65 9.05 -3.14
CA VAL A 124 2.62 10.43 -2.68
C VAL A 124 2.78 11.35 -3.86
N LEU A 125 1.96 12.40 -3.92
CA LEU A 125 1.92 13.33 -5.04
C LEU A 125 2.33 14.73 -4.58
N ASN A 126 3.12 15.42 -5.39
CA ASN A 126 3.24 16.86 -5.27
C ASN A 126 1.89 17.51 -5.60
N SER A 127 1.41 18.45 -4.78
CA SER A 127 0.08 19.05 -4.94
C SER A 127 -0.12 19.76 -6.29
N ARG A 128 0.98 20.18 -6.93
CA ARG A 128 0.97 20.76 -8.28
C ARG A 128 0.33 19.84 -9.32
N LEU A 129 0.42 18.53 -9.11
CA LEU A 129 -0.16 17.52 -10.00
C LEU A 129 -1.70 17.50 -9.97
N VAL A 130 -2.30 18.00 -8.90
CA VAL A 130 -3.75 18.01 -8.70
C VAL A 130 -4.39 19.38 -8.84
N TRP A 131 -3.63 20.42 -9.18
CA TRP A 131 -4.18 21.77 -9.40
C TRP A 131 -5.15 21.81 -10.58
N LYS A 132 -6.14 22.72 -10.55
CA LYS A 132 -7.01 22.97 -11.71
C LYS A 132 -6.21 23.70 -12.78
N ASN A 133 -6.30 23.20 -14.01
CA ASN A 133 -5.91 23.95 -15.20
C ASN A 133 -6.74 25.24 -15.19
N GLY A 134 -6.05 26.37 -15.14
CA GLY A 134 -6.66 27.70 -15.23
C GLY A 134 -5.97 28.46 -16.35
N ASP A 135 -6.69 29.37 -16.99
CA ASP A 135 -6.41 30.02 -18.28
C ASP A 135 -5.12 30.89 -18.37
N LEU A 136 -4.14 30.76 -17.46
CA LEU A 136 -2.88 31.49 -17.56
C LEU A 136 -1.66 30.65 -17.14
N GLU A 137 -0.88 30.30 -18.17
CA GLU A 137 0.56 30.08 -18.42
C GLU A 137 1.61 29.93 -17.30
N VAL A 138 1.29 29.94 -16.00
CA VAL A 138 2.32 29.78 -14.95
C VAL A 138 1.98 28.59 -14.06
N GLY A 139 2.54 27.43 -14.41
CA GLY A 139 2.39 26.18 -13.66
C GLY A 139 1.57 25.10 -14.37
N THR A 140 1.76 24.97 -15.70
CA THR A 140 1.10 23.95 -16.53
C THR A 140 1.32 22.56 -15.94
N LYS A 141 0.22 21.86 -15.68
CA LYS A 141 0.26 20.45 -15.29
C LYS A 141 1.09 19.68 -16.33
N PRO A 142 2.05 18.84 -15.91
CA PRO A 142 2.89 18.15 -16.88
C PRO A 142 2.08 17.22 -17.79
N GLU A 143 2.41 17.18 -19.09
CA GLU A 143 1.66 16.39 -20.09
C GLU A 143 1.65 14.89 -19.80
N TRP A 144 2.65 14.39 -19.05
CA TRP A 144 2.77 13.01 -18.61
C TRP A 144 1.80 12.62 -17.48
N VAL A 145 1.04 13.58 -16.94
CA VAL A 145 -0.01 13.33 -15.95
C VAL A 145 -1.35 13.41 -16.68
N LYS A 146 -2.23 12.43 -16.46
CA LYS A 146 -3.59 12.51 -17.01
C LYS A 146 -4.41 13.58 -16.31
N ASP A 147 -5.32 14.25 -17.03
CA ASP A 147 -6.22 15.20 -16.39
C ASP A 147 -7.18 14.46 -15.47
N LEU A 148 -7.33 14.94 -14.24
CA LEU A 148 -8.26 14.32 -13.29
C LEU A 148 -9.72 14.53 -13.70
N ASP A 149 -10.01 15.60 -14.45
CA ASP A 149 -11.37 15.90 -14.91
C ASP A 149 -11.80 14.99 -16.07
N GLU A 150 -10.88 14.63 -16.97
CA GLU A 150 -11.15 13.76 -18.14
C GLU A 150 -11.43 12.30 -17.75
N ILE A 151 -11.09 11.90 -16.53
CA ILE A 151 -11.08 10.48 -16.14
C ILE A 151 -12.45 10.03 -15.63
N ASN A 152 -13.28 10.95 -15.14
CA ASN A 152 -14.66 10.63 -14.79
C ASN A 152 -15.55 10.41 -16.02
N GLU A 153 -15.16 10.93 -17.19
CA GLU A 153 -15.98 10.86 -18.41
C GLU A 153 -15.87 9.51 -19.13
N ASN A 154 -14.73 8.82 -18.98
CA ASN A 154 -14.44 7.58 -19.71
C ASN A 154 -14.81 6.30 -18.93
N GLY A 155 -15.24 6.41 -17.66
CA GLY A 155 -15.54 5.26 -16.81
C GLY A 155 -14.30 4.43 -16.44
N ASP A 156 -13.10 5.00 -16.60
CA ASP A 156 -11.84 4.35 -16.24
C ASP A 156 -11.77 4.17 -14.71
N VAL A 157 -11.74 2.91 -14.25
CA VAL A 157 -11.63 2.59 -12.83
C VAL A 157 -10.20 2.90 -12.37
N TRP A 158 -10.07 3.76 -11.35
CA TRP A 158 -8.84 4.08 -10.64
C TRP A 158 -8.32 2.91 -9.80
N GLU A 159 -8.03 1.78 -10.43
CA GLU A 159 -7.67 0.56 -9.71
C GLU A 159 -6.29 0.65 -9.04
N ASN A 160 -5.40 1.53 -9.52
CA ASN A 160 -4.08 1.71 -8.93
C ASN A 160 -3.51 3.13 -9.24
N PRO A 161 -2.59 3.62 -8.41
CA PRO A 161 -2.01 4.96 -8.53
C PRO A 161 -1.23 5.24 -9.81
N LEU A 162 -0.67 4.21 -10.48
CA LEU A 162 0.06 4.41 -11.74
C LEU A 162 -0.88 4.77 -12.89
N SER A 163 -2.18 4.51 -12.76
CA SER A 163 -3.18 4.91 -13.77
C SER A 163 -3.24 6.43 -13.98
N LEU A 164 -2.76 7.23 -13.03
CA LEU A 164 -2.61 8.69 -13.12
C LEU A 164 -1.54 9.14 -14.13
N LEU A 165 -0.58 8.25 -14.40
CA LEU A 165 0.65 8.59 -15.10
C LEU A 165 0.61 7.99 -16.52
N LYS A 166 0.93 8.81 -17.51
CA LYS A 166 1.26 8.35 -18.86
C LYS A 166 2.72 7.87 -18.92
N ASP A 167 3.56 8.45 -18.09
CA ASP A 167 4.97 8.11 -17.96
C ASP A 167 5.35 7.96 -16.48
N ALA A 168 5.80 6.76 -16.11
CA ALA A 168 6.21 6.42 -14.75
C ALA A 168 7.69 6.76 -14.44
N THR A 169 8.44 7.32 -15.39
CA THR A 169 9.84 7.73 -15.17
C THR A 169 9.99 8.88 -14.16
N PHE A 170 8.91 9.62 -13.91
CA PHE A 170 8.85 10.70 -12.91
C PHE A 170 8.56 10.21 -11.49
N VAL A 171 8.49 8.89 -11.30
CA VAL A 171 8.29 8.29 -9.98
C VAL A 171 9.62 8.13 -9.25
N GLU A 172 9.67 8.73 -8.06
CA GLU A 172 10.82 8.80 -7.17
C GLU A 172 10.71 7.70 -6.10
N PRO A 173 11.61 6.70 -6.08
CA PRO A 173 11.56 5.63 -5.10
C PRO A 173 12.09 6.11 -3.74
N LEU A 174 11.20 6.20 -2.75
CA LEU A 174 11.50 6.65 -1.38
C LEU A 174 11.90 5.48 -0.47
N GLY A 175 12.36 5.79 0.75
CA GLY A 175 12.68 4.79 1.77
C GLY A 175 13.86 3.91 1.38
N LYS A 176 14.91 4.51 0.80
CA LYS A 176 16.06 3.81 0.21
C LYS A 176 15.64 2.84 -0.91
N CYS A 177 14.74 3.29 -1.78
CA CYS A 177 14.04 2.48 -2.76
C CYS A 177 13.35 1.26 -2.14
N GLY A 178 12.34 1.54 -1.31
CA GLY A 178 11.45 0.51 -0.77
C GLY A 178 12.07 -0.44 0.25
N ARG A 179 13.40 -0.40 0.47
CA ARG A 179 14.08 -1.20 1.50
C ARG A 179 13.60 -0.88 2.91
N LYS A 180 12.97 0.29 3.10
CA LYS A 180 12.35 0.68 4.35
C LYS A 180 10.82 0.70 4.20
N VAL A 181 10.16 -0.14 5.00
CA VAL A 181 8.69 -0.15 5.13
C VAL A 181 8.29 0.87 6.19
N MET A 182 7.56 1.91 5.76
CA MET A 182 7.11 3.01 6.63
C MET A 182 5.58 3.09 6.74
N ILE A 183 4.89 2.24 5.96
CA ILE A 183 3.44 2.13 5.88
C ILE A 183 3.10 0.65 6.00
N TRP A 184 2.16 0.34 6.89
CA TRP A 184 1.61 -0.99 7.06
C TRP A 184 0.14 -0.97 6.73
N TRP A 185 -0.19 -1.71 5.68
CA TRP A 185 -1.56 -1.96 5.28
C TRP A 185 -2.15 -3.03 6.20
N LEU A 186 -3.18 -2.63 6.93
CA LEU A 186 -3.86 -3.44 7.91
C LEU A 186 -5.33 -3.48 7.54
N ARG A 187 -5.90 -4.68 7.50
CA ARG A 187 -7.35 -4.83 7.52
C ARG A 187 -7.78 -5.27 8.90
N VAL A 188 -8.54 -4.40 9.54
CA VAL A 188 -9.29 -4.73 10.75
C VAL A 188 -10.57 -5.41 10.27
N GLU A 189 -10.47 -6.70 9.96
CA GLU A 189 -11.63 -7.50 9.58
C GLU A 189 -12.40 -7.92 10.83
N ALA A 190 -13.73 -8.00 10.72
CA ALA A 190 -14.46 -8.92 11.57
C ALA A 190 -13.94 -10.33 11.26
N ARG A 191 -13.67 -11.15 12.27
CA ARG A 191 -13.19 -12.52 12.04
C ARG A 191 -14.14 -13.24 11.07
N ALA A 192 -13.63 -14.20 10.29
CA ALA A 192 -14.46 -14.98 9.36
C ALA A 192 -15.64 -15.71 10.06
N ASP A 193 -15.55 -15.93 11.38
CA ASP A 193 -16.61 -16.51 12.22
C ASP A 193 -17.47 -15.46 12.95
N SER A 194 -17.25 -14.17 12.72
CA SER A 194 -17.98 -13.08 13.35
C SER A 194 -19.45 -13.09 12.89
N LYS A 195 -20.35 -13.30 13.85
CA LYS A 195 -21.80 -13.24 13.64
C LYS A 195 -22.33 -11.97 14.28
N PHE A 196 -23.14 -11.21 13.55
CA PHE A 196 -23.89 -10.09 14.14
C PHE A 196 -24.80 -10.61 15.27
N PRO A 197 -24.95 -9.86 16.38
CA PRO A 197 -25.92 -10.19 17.42
C PRO A 197 -27.31 -10.32 16.82
N ARG A 198 -28.09 -11.31 17.27
CA ARG A 198 -29.50 -11.41 16.89
C ARG A 198 -30.28 -10.35 17.67
N GLY A 199 -30.95 -9.45 16.95
CA GLY A 199 -31.88 -8.47 17.51
C GLY A 199 -33.16 -9.10 18.04
#